data_AF-A0A9P4J6I6-F1
#
_entry.id   AF-A0A9P4J6I6-F1
#
_cell.length_a   1.000
_cell.length_b   1.000
_cell.length_c   1.000
_cell.angle_alpha   90.00
_cell.angle_beta   90.00
_cell.angle_gamma   90.00
#
_symmetry.space_group_name_H-M   'P 1'
#
loop_
_entity.id
_entity.type
_entity.pdbx_description
1 polymer ?
#
loop_
_entity_poly.entity_id
_entity_poly.type
_entity_poly.pdbx_seq_one_letter_code
_entity_poly.pdbx_strand_id
1 'polypeptide(L)'
;MLTSLISFVVLLGPALAADLLYRVDGRSPETIQSTGLVSKNPSGTLSLFDHVDKKDQSNDPWVSTTTSKSFAKSGAQSITDIYVYTLDKSRIPASSMKDVAEEYKKTKEKYPHPAEMEVSVKGSIPWNAVVSWDVYKRSKKVGGMTRDEFERGKRSQAPSPEPQRGSSKSPSKGSSKSPSSSPKKPRSFIA
;
A
#
# COMPACT_ATOMS: atom_id res chain seq x y z
N MET A 1 -37.65 -21.32 -48.01
CA MET A 1 -37.38 -20.46 -46.83
C MET A 1 -35.98 -20.79 -46.33
N LEU A 2 -35.04 -19.86 -46.39
CA LEU A 2 -33.69 -20.04 -45.85
C LEU A 2 -33.50 -18.99 -44.74
N THR A 3 -33.56 -19.41 -43.49
CA THR A 3 -33.27 -18.57 -42.33
C THR A 3 -31.77 -18.65 -42.04
N SER A 4 -31.05 -17.59 -42.40
CA SER A 4 -29.65 -17.40 -42.02
C SER A 4 -29.61 -16.75 -40.62
N LEU A 5 -29.18 -17.51 -39.61
CA LEU A 5 -28.96 -16.98 -38.26
C LEU A 5 -27.47 -16.63 -38.14
N ILE A 6 -27.13 -15.35 -38.32
CA ILE A 6 -25.78 -14.84 -38.08
C ILE A 6 -25.63 -14.67 -36.56
N SER A 7 -24.94 -15.61 -35.91
CA SER A 7 -24.52 -15.49 -34.51
C SER A 7 -23.48 -14.39 -34.36
N PHE A 8 -23.88 -13.29 -33.73
CA PHE A 8 -22.97 -12.26 -33.22
C PHE A 8 -22.39 -12.77 -31.88
N VAL A 9 -21.19 -13.33 -31.90
CA VAL A 9 -20.43 -13.58 -30.66
C VAL A 9 -19.76 -12.27 -30.25
N VAL A 10 -20.42 -11.53 -29.36
CA VAL A 10 -19.81 -10.38 -28.68
C VAL A 10 -18.84 -10.94 -27.64
N LEU A 11 -17.54 -10.91 -27.93
CA LEU A 11 -16.50 -11.11 -26.92
C LEU A 11 -16.53 -9.91 -25.96
N LEU A 12 -17.31 -10.01 -24.89
CA LEU A 12 -17.12 -9.18 -23.69
C LEU A 12 -15.83 -9.64 -23.01
N GLY A 13 -14.68 -9.11 -23.47
CA GLY A 13 -13.45 -9.17 -22.69
C GLY A 13 -13.65 -8.42 -21.36
N PRO A 14 -13.17 -8.93 -20.22
CA PRO A 14 -13.44 -8.32 -18.93
C PRO A 14 -12.69 -6.99 -18.83
N ALA A 15 -13.44 -5.90 -18.66
CA ALA A 15 -12.96 -4.53 -18.50
C ALA A 15 -12.32 -4.30 -17.10
N LEU A 16 -11.32 -5.11 -16.72
CA LEU A 16 -10.67 -5.04 -15.41
C LEU A 16 -9.75 -3.80 -15.21
N ALA A 17 -9.64 -2.93 -16.21
CA ALA A 17 -8.76 -1.76 -16.14
C ALA A 17 -9.36 -0.57 -15.35
N ALA A 18 -10.68 -0.55 -15.12
CA ALA A 18 -11.36 0.60 -14.50
C ALA A 18 -11.21 0.69 -12.97
N ASP A 19 -10.81 -0.41 -12.31
CA ASP A 19 -10.78 -0.52 -10.85
C ASP A 19 -9.37 -0.53 -10.25
N LEU A 20 -8.40 0.04 -10.95
CA LEU A 20 -7.02 0.13 -10.47
C LEU A 20 -6.62 1.55 -10.09
N LEU A 21 -5.92 1.66 -8.96
CA LEU A 21 -5.19 2.86 -8.55
C LEU A 21 -3.70 2.56 -8.56
N TYR A 22 -2.90 3.61 -8.73
CA TYR A 22 -1.46 3.54 -8.74
C TYR A 22 -0.87 4.53 -7.76
N ARG A 23 0.22 4.14 -7.10
CA ARG A 23 0.92 5.02 -6.16
C ARG A 23 2.43 4.80 -6.25
N VAL A 24 3.15 5.91 -6.29
CA VAL A 24 4.60 5.91 -6.07
C VAL A 24 4.86 5.99 -4.57
N ASP A 25 5.67 5.09 -4.03
CA ASP A 25 6.06 5.12 -2.62
C ASP A 25 7.49 4.62 -2.45
N GLY A 26 8.23 5.19 -1.50
CA GLY A 26 9.60 4.78 -1.18
C GLY A 26 9.68 3.59 -0.22
N ARG A 27 8.58 3.25 0.45
CA ARG A 27 8.52 2.13 1.39
C ARG A 27 8.49 0.81 0.63
N SER A 28 9.26 -0.17 1.11
CA SER A 28 9.37 -1.50 0.51
C SER A 28 8.09 -2.34 0.70
N PRO A 29 7.88 -3.38 -0.10
CA PRO A 29 6.74 -4.30 0.06
C PRO A 29 6.69 -4.96 1.43
N GLU A 30 7.83 -5.25 2.07
CA GLU A 30 7.88 -5.77 3.44
C GLU A 30 7.32 -4.77 4.43
N THR A 31 7.69 -3.49 4.30
CA THR A 31 7.16 -2.41 5.13
C THR A 31 5.66 -2.28 4.92
N ILE A 32 5.23 -2.18 3.66
CA ILE A 32 3.81 -2.01 3.30
C ILE A 32 2.97 -3.24 3.66
N GLN A 33 3.53 -4.44 3.69
CA GLN A 33 2.84 -5.62 4.23
C GLN A 33 2.52 -5.47 5.72
N SER A 34 3.45 -4.93 6.50
CA SER A 34 3.27 -4.75 7.94
C SER A 34 2.36 -3.59 8.31
N THR A 35 2.37 -2.50 7.53
CA THR A 35 1.67 -1.25 7.88
C THR A 35 0.47 -0.91 6.99
N GLY A 36 0.42 -1.44 5.77
CA GLY A 36 -0.34 -0.85 4.68
C GLY A 36 0.33 0.43 4.14
N LEU A 37 -0.27 1.05 3.12
CA LEU A 37 0.11 2.39 2.68
C LEU A 37 -0.63 3.38 3.58
N VAL A 38 0.04 3.80 4.64
CA VAL A 38 -0.50 4.74 5.63
C VAL A 38 -0.14 6.17 5.22
N SER A 39 -1.06 7.11 5.41
CA SER A 39 -0.83 8.55 5.27
C SER A 39 0.18 9.05 6.31
N LYS A 40 0.63 10.30 6.14
CA LYS A 40 1.66 10.84 7.03
C LYS A 40 1.15 11.03 8.47
N ASN A 41 -0.10 11.44 8.63
CA ASN A 41 -0.79 11.49 9.92
C ASN A 41 -2.24 11.00 9.75
N PRO A 42 -2.53 9.70 9.97
CA PRO A 42 -3.87 9.13 9.80
C PRO A 42 -4.97 9.76 10.67
N SER A 43 -4.58 10.31 11.82
CA SER A 43 -5.44 11.09 12.73
C SER A 43 -5.50 12.57 12.38
N GLY A 44 -4.81 12.99 11.33
CA GLY A 44 -4.75 14.36 10.86
C GLY A 44 -6.11 14.89 10.42
N THR A 45 -6.24 16.20 10.48
CA THR A 45 -7.49 16.92 10.19
C THR A 45 -7.42 17.75 8.91
N LEU A 46 -6.29 17.70 8.21
CA LEU A 46 -6.08 18.46 6.98
C LEU A 46 -7.17 18.16 5.95
N SER A 47 -7.72 19.21 5.35
CA SER A 47 -8.75 19.09 4.32
C SER A 47 -8.17 18.45 3.05
N LEU A 48 -9.04 17.93 2.18
CA LEU A 48 -8.62 17.41 0.89
C LEU A 48 -7.96 18.50 0.02
N PHE A 49 -8.52 19.70 0.02
CA PHE A 49 -8.01 20.83 -0.75
C PHE A 49 -6.63 21.28 -0.24
N ASP A 50 -6.43 21.30 1.08
CA ASP A 50 -5.14 21.65 1.66
C ASP A 50 -4.08 20.55 1.42
N HIS A 51 -4.50 19.28 1.37
CA HIS A 51 -3.65 18.17 0.93
C HIS A 51 -3.15 18.35 -0.50
N VAL A 52 -4.06 18.67 -1.43
CA VAL A 52 -3.73 18.94 -2.84
C VAL A 52 -2.80 20.14 -2.98
N ASP A 53 -3.05 21.19 -2.20
CA ASP A 53 -2.21 22.39 -2.12
C ASP A 53 -0.90 22.17 -1.33
N LYS A 54 -0.69 20.98 -0.77
CA LYS A 54 0.51 20.61 0.01
C LYS A 54 0.74 21.47 1.25
N LYS A 55 -0.33 22.01 1.85
CA LYS A 55 -0.27 22.77 3.11
C LYS A 55 -0.16 21.82 4.30
N ASP A 56 0.56 22.23 5.35
CA ASP A 56 0.71 21.49 6.62
C ASP A 56 0.80 19.96 6.47
N GLN A 57 1.76 19.50 5.65
CA GLN A 57 1.92 18.07 5.37
C GLN A 57 2.18 17.22 6.63
N SER A 58 2.56 17.81 7.76
CA SER A 58 2.67 17.13 9.06
C SER A 58 1.34 16.56 9.54
N ASN A 59 0.23 17.21 9.20
CA ASN A 59 -1.11 16.84 9.64
C ASN A 59 -1.96 16.21 8.52
N ASP A 60 -1.31 15.74 7.46
CA ASP A 60 -1.98 15.21 6.28
C ASP A 60 -2.49 13.77 6.49
N PRO A 61 -3.83 13.56 6.51
CA PRO A 61 -4.42 12.23 6.65
C PRO A 61 -4.60 11.51 5.33
N TRP A 62 -4.17 12.05 4.18
CA TRP A 62 -4.45 11.50 2.88
C TRP A 62 -3.28 10.72 2.27
N VAL A 63 -3.62 9.67 1.54
CA VAL A 63 -2.73 8.89 0.69
C VAL A 63 -3.08 9.21 -0.75
N SER A 64 -2.25 9.99 -1.43
CA SER A 64 -2.43 10.27 -2.86
C SER A 64 -2.26 9.02 -3.71
N THR A 65 -3.19 8.78 -4.61
CA THR A 65 -3.11 7.76 -5.65
C THR A 65 -3.57 8.35 -6.98
N THR A 66 -3.27 7.71 -8.09
CA THR A 66 -3.71 8.15 -9.42
C THR A 66 -4.37 6.99 -10.16
N THR A 67 -5.34 7.29 -11.02
CA THR A 67 -5.88 6.30 -11.97
C THR A 67 -4.95 6.06 -13.17
N SER A 68 -3.86 6.83 -13.28
CA SER A 68 -2.91 6.74 -14.40
C SER A 68 -1.58 6.11 -14.03
N LYS A 69 -1.36 4.88 -14.51
CA LYS A 69 -0.08 4.20 -14.35
C LYS A 69 1.07 4.98 -14.97
N SER A 70 0.86 5.65 -16.11
CA SER A 70 1.90 6.46 -16.75
C SER A 70 2.27 7.67 -15.91
N PHE A 71 1.29 8.33 -15.30
CA PHE A 71 1.53 9.43 -14.37
C PHE A 71 2.34 8.95 -13.16
N ALA A 72 1.93 7.87 -12.50
CA ALA A 72 2.69 7.28 -11.38
C ALA A 72 4.13 6.94 -11.79
N LYS A 73 4.34 6.31 -12.95
CA LYS A 73 5.69 6.00 -13.44
C LYS A 73 6.56 7.25 -13.62
N SER A 74 5.99 8.37 -14.07
CA SER A 74 6.74 9.62 -14.26
C SER A 74 7.30 10.19 -12.95
N GLY A 75 6.65 9.89 -11.81
CA GLY A 75 7.11 10.24 -10.47
C GLY A 75 8.17 9.30 -9.87
N ALA A 76 8.46 8.16 -10.50
CA ALA A 76 9.38 7.14 -9.99
C ALA A 76 10.87 7.45 -10.28
N GLN A 77 11.36 8.62 -9.82
CA GLN A 77 12.65 9.19 -10.23
C GLN A 77 13.80 9.02 -9.21
N SER A 78 13.58 8.29 -8.10
CA SER A 78 14.55 8.19 -7.00
C SER A 78 15.91 7.57 -7.42
N ILE A 79 16.98 7.98 -6.74
CA ILE A 79 18.32 7.37 -6.87
C ILE A 79 18.40 5.98 -6.23
N THR A 80 17.55 5.74 -5.22
CA THR A 80 17.33 4.45 -4.57
C THR A 80 16.10 3.78 -5.16
N ASP A 81 15.81 2.56 -4.71
CA ASP A 81 14.61 1.85 -5.12
C ASP A 81 13.37 2.64 -4.71
N ILE A 82 12.47 2.81 -5.66
CA ILE A 82 11.14 3.40 -5.48
C ILE A 82 10.11 2.50 -6.17
N TYR A 83 8.94 2.39 -5.58
CA TYR A 83 7.96 1.39 -5.97
C TYR A 83 6.74 2.07 -6.59
N VAL A 84 6.28 1.54 -7.71
CA VAL A 84 4.97 1.89 -8.27
C VAL A 84 4.02 0.76 -7.94
N TYR A 85 3.25 0.94 -6.87
CA TYR A 85 2.22 0.00 -6.44
C TYR A 85 1.00 0.07 -7.35
N THR A 86 0.48 -1.08 -7.71
CA THR A 86 -0.84 -1.27 -8.35
C THR A 86 -1.81 -1.76 -7.29
N LEU A 87 -2.94 -1.07 -7.16
CA LEU A 87 -3.92 -1.22 -6.09
C LEU A 87 -5.28 -1.57 -6.67
N ASP A 88 -5.95 -2.55 -6.07
CA ASP A 88 -7.34 -2.91 -6.37
C ASP A 88 -8.28 -1.97 -5.59
N LYS A 89 -8.91 -1.06 -6.32
CA LYS A 89 -9.82 -0.04 -5.78
C LYS A 89 -11.00 -0.66 -5.04
N SER A 90 -11.46 -1.84 -5.46
CA SER A 90 -12.60 -2.54 -4.83
C SER A 90 -12.31 -3.01 -3.40
N ARG A 91 -11.02 -3.13 -3.04
CA ARG A 91 -10.55 -3.54 -1.70
C ARG A 91 -10.27 -2.34 -0.78
N ILE A 92 -10.54 -1.12 -1.25
CA ILE A 92 -10.41 0.11 -0.48
C ILE A 92 -11.81 0.60 -0.11
N PRO A 93 -12.08 0.93 1.16
CA PRO A 93 -13.38 1.45 1.57
C PRO A 93 -13.79 2.68 0.75
N ALA A 94 -14.92 2.62 0.06
CA ALA A 94 -15.40 3.74 -0.76
C ALA A 94 -15.58 5.04 0.05
N SER A 95 -15.91 4.92 1.35
CA SER A 95 -16.08 6.06 2.26
C SER A 95 -14.78 6.80 2.59
N SER A 96 -13.61 6.19 2.41
CA SER A 96 -12.31 6.85 2.60
C SER A 96 -11.74 7.46 1.32
N MET A 97 -12.33 7.17 0.15
CA MET A 97 -11.83 7.64 -1.14
C MET A 97 -12.51 8.94 -1.58
N LYS A 98 -11.73 9.85 -2.15
CA LYS A 98 -12.19 11.09 -2.77
C LYS A 98 -11.55 11.25 -4.14
N ASP A 99 -12.36 11.34 -5.19
CA ASP A 99 -11.90 11.80 -6.50
C ASP A 99 -11.70 13.32 -6.43
N VAL A 100 -10.45 13.76 -6.56
CA VAL A 100 -10.11 15.16 -6.32
C VAL A 100 -10.77 16.06 -7.36
N ALA A 101 -10.78 15.66 -8.63
CA ALA A 101 -11.40 16.45 -9.69
C ALA A 101 -12.90 16.64 -9.44
N GLU A 102 -13.60 15.60 -8.99
CA GLU A 102 -15.02 15.69 -8.63
C GLU A 102 -15.27 16.57 -7.39
N GLU A 103 -14.38 16.56 -6.39
CA GLU A 103 -14.53 17.44 -5.22
C GLU A 103 -14.31 18.92 -5.56
N TYR A 104 -13.35 19.26 -6.44
CA TYR A 104 -13.19 20.64 -6.95
C TYR A 104 -14.37 21.08 -7.83
N LYS A 105 -14.95 20.18 -8.64
CA LYS A 105 -16.17 20.50 -9.41
C LYS A 105 -17.34 20.90 -8.51
N LYS A 106 -17.49 20.26 -7.35
CA LYS A 106 -18.57 20.58 -6.38
C LYS A 106 -18.44 21.98 -5.79
N THR A 107 -17.21 22.43 -5.53
CA THR A 107 -16.95 23.77 -4.99
C THR A 107 -16.90 24.86 -6.06
N LYS A 108 -16.92 24.48 -7.35
CA LYS A 108 -16.71 25.36 -8.51
C LYS A 108 -15.34 26.02 -8.52
N GLU A 109 -14.38 25.45 -7.79
CA GLU A 109 -13.00 25.89 -7.79
C GLU A 109 -12.21 25.20 -8.91
N LYS A 110 -11.15 25.86 -9.38
CA LYS A 110 -10.26 25.28 -10.39
C LYS A 110 -9.33 24.26 -9.72
N TYR A 111 -9.40 23.00 -10.13
CA TYR A 111 -8.43 21.98 -9.71
C TYR A 111 -7.02 22.38 -10.20
N PRO A 112 -6.02 22.62 -9.33
CA PRO A 112 -4.67 23.02 -9.74
C PRO A 112 -3.90 21.94 -10.52
N HIS A 113 -4.24 20.66 -10.32
CA HIS A 113 -3.41 19.54 -10.77
C HIS A 113 -4.20 18.45 -11.54
N PRO A 114 -4.98 18.79 -12.58
CA PRO A 114 -5.88 17.84 -13.27
C PRO A 114 -5.15 16.67 -13.94
N ALA A 115 -3.88 16.86 -14.33
CA ALA A 115 -3.09 15.81 -14.97
C ALA A 115 -2.75 14.64 -14.02
N GLU A 116 -2.81 14.86 -12.71
CA GLU A 116 -2.50 13.83 -11.72
C GLU A 116 -3.60 12.78 -11.62
N MET A 117 -4.83 13.11 -12.05
CA MET A 117 -6.01 12.24 -11.95
C MET A 117 -6.12 11.60 -10.57
N GLU A 118 -6.00 12.45 -9.54
CA GLU A 118 -5.82 12.00 -8.18
C GLU A 118 -7.12 11.43 -7.58
N VAL A 119 -6.97 10.28 -6.93
CA VAL A 119 -7.93 9.75 -5.96
C VAL A 119 -7.22 9.69 -4.61
N SER A 120 -7.60 10.55 -3.67
CA SER A 120 -6.99 10.59 -2.34
C SER A 120 -7.73 9.65 -1.40
N VAL A 121 -6.98 8.83 -0.66
CA VAL A 121 -7.54 7.88 0.32
C VAL A 121 -7.23 8.33 1.73
N LYS A 122 -8.24 8.53 2.57
CA LYS A 122 -8.06 8.95 3.97
C LYS A 122 -7.55 7.80 4.84
N GLY A 123 -6.56 8.07 5.68
CA GLY A 123 -5.98 7.16 6.66
C GLY A 123 -4.98 6.19 6.04
N SER A 124 -5.45 5.03 5.59
CA SER A 124 -4.58 3.96 5.10
C SER A 124 -5.22 3.13 4.01
N ILE A 125 -4.40 2.61 3.10
CA ILE A 125 -4.77 1.57 2.14
C ILE A 125 -4.23 0.23 2.68
N PRO A 126 -5.10 -0.76 2.92
CA PRO A 126 -4.70 -2.03 3.51
C PRO A 126 -3.82 -2.86 2.56
N TRP A 127 -2.96 -3.73 3.12
CA TRP A 127 -2.09 -4.62 2.33
C TRP A 127 -2.87 -5.49 1.34
N ASN A 128 -4.08 -5.91 1.71
CA ASN A 128 -4.89 -6.76 0.85
C ASN A 128 -5.34 -6.07 -0.46
N ALA A 129 -5.29 -4.74 -0.53
CA ALA A 129 -5.55 -3.95 -1.73
C ALA A 129 -4.35 -3.89 -2.68
N VAL A 130 -3.13 -4.22 -2.23
CA VAL A 130 -1.95 -4.27 -3.09
C VAL A 130 -2.03 -5.50 -4.02
N VAL A 131 -1.95 -5.27 -5.33
CA VAL A 131 -1.96 -6.33 -6.35
C VAL A 131 -0.54 -6.69 -6.75
N SER A 132 0.27 -5.68 -7.04
CA SER A 132 1.66 -5.83 -7.48
C SER A 132 2.42 -4.52 -7.30
N TRP A 133 3.74 -4.57 -7.49
CA TRP A 133 4.57 -3.39 -7.60
C TRP A 133 5.62 -3.56 -8.69
N ASP A 134 5.92 -2.47 -9.36
CA ASP A 134 7.10 -2.33 -10.21
C ASP A 134 8.19 -1.62 -9.40
N VAL A 135 9.44 -2.08 -9.46
CA VAL A 135 10.60 -1.44 -8.81
C VAL A 135 11.33 -0.58 -9.82
N TYR A 136 11.57 0.67 -9.45
CA TYR A 136 12.28 1.66 -10.27
C TYR A 136 13.52 2.17 -9.56
N LYS A 137 14.55 2.48 -10.36
CA LYS A 137 15.76 3.17 -9.92
C LYS A 137 16.20 4.12 -11.03
N ARG A 138 16.35 5.41 -10.72
CA ARG A 138 16.67 6.47 -11.68
C ARG A 138 15.74 6.43 -12.91
N SER A 139 14.43 6.35 -12.68
CA SER A 139 13.38 6.28 -13.71
C SER A 139 13.39 5.02 -14.58
N LYS A 140 14.25 4.04 -14.32
CA LYS A 140 14.30 2.76 -15.04
C LYS A 140 13.66 1.66 -14.21
N LYS A 141 12.76 0.88 -14.81
CA LYS A 141 12.22 -0.33 -14.17
C LYS A 141 13.35 -1.36 -14.04
N VAL A 142 13.63 -1.80 -12.82
CA VAL A 142 14.68 -2.78 -12.50
C VAL A 142 14.13 -4.10 -11.99
N GLY A 143 12.82 -4.15 -11.69
CA GLY A 143 12.16 -5.37 -11.22
C GLY A 143 10.67 -5.16 -11.00
N GLY A 144 10.05 -6.12 -10.34
CA GLY A 144 8.65 -6.09 -9.94
C GLY A 144 8.21 -7.46 -9.45
N MET A 145 7.12 -7.47 -8.69
CA MET A 145 6.56 -8.70 -8.13
C MET A 145 5.07 -8.50 -7.86
N THR A 146 4.29 -9.57 -7.97
CA THR A 146 2.91 -9.59 -7.49
C THR A 146 2.86 -9.86 -5.99
N ARG A 147 1.81 -9.38 -5.31
CA ARG A 147 1.61 -9.67 -3.89
C ARG A 147 1.58 -11.18 -3.63
N ASP A 148 0.91 -11.93 -4.48
CA ASP A 148 0.75 -13.37 -4.29
C ASP A 148 2.09 -14.13 -4.47
N GLU A 149 2.97 -13.70 -5.39
CA GLU A 149 4.33 -14.24 -5.50
C GLU A 149 5.16 -13.96 -4.25
N PHE A 150 5.09 -12.73 -3.73
CA PHE A 150 5.79 -12.33 -2.52
C PHE A 150 5.37 -13.15 -1.29
N GLU A 151 4.06 -13.35 -1.11
CA GLU A 151 3.52 -14.13 -0.01
C GLU A 151 3.86 -15.61 -0.11
N ARG A 152 3.82 -16.19 -1.32
CA ARG A 152 4.27 -17.57 -1.55
C ARG A 152 5.76 -17.73 -1.23
N GLY A 153 6.60 -16.78 -1.66
CA GLY A 153 8.03 -16.80 -1.37
C GLY A 153 8.34 -16.83 0.13
N LYS A 154 7.58 -16.09 0.94
CA LYS A 154 7.73 -16.10 2.41
C LYS A 154 7.29 -17.42 3.05
N ARG A 155 6.24 -18.07 2.55
CA ARG A 155 5.78 -19.37 3.09
C ARG A 155 6.81 -20.47 2.89
N SER A 156 7.50 -20.48 1.74
CA SER A 156 8.54 -21.47 1.44
C SER A 156 9.83 -21.29 2.26
N GLN A 157 10.02 -20.13 2.90
CA GLN A 157 11.17 -19.84 3.76
C GLN A 157 10.87 -20.00 5.26
N ALA A 158 9.61 -20.24 5.64
CA ALA A 158 9.30 -20.55 7.03
C ALA A 158 9.93 -21.91 7.41
N PRO A 159 10.69 -22.01 8.51
CA PRO A 159 11.22 -23.28 8.96
C PRO A 159 10.06 -24.26 9.16
N SER A 160 10.15 -25.45 8.55
CA SER A 160 9.22 -26.54 8.85
C SER A 160 9.17 -26.73 10.36
N PRO A 161 7.98 -26.86 10.98
CA PRO A 161 7.89 -27.18 12.39
C PRO A 161 8.70 -28.46 12.61
N GLU A 162 9.76 -28.33 13.40
CA GLU A 162 10.62 -29.44 13.79
C GLU A 162 9.70 -30.54 14.35
N PRO A 163 9.84 -31.81 13.90
CA PRO A 163 9.01 -32.89 14.43
C PRO A 163 9.18 -32.89 15.94
N GLN A 164 8.07 -32.73 16.67
CA GLN A 164 8.06 -32.78 18.14
C GLN A 164 8.67 -34.12 18.59
N ARG A 165 9.97 -34.10 18.89
CA ARG A 165 10.70 -35.23 19.44
C ARG A 165 10.19 -35.40 20.87
N GLY A 166 9.43 -36.47 21.07
CA GLY A 166 8.72 -36.76 22.32
C GLY A 166 9.57 -36.53 23.55
N SER A 167 9.03 -35.78 24.51
CA SER A 167 9.61 -35.57 25.83
C SER A 167 9.71 -36.89 26.59
N SER A 168 10.93 -37.43 26.68
CA SER A 168 11.29 -38.39 27.72
C SER A 168 11.49 -37.64 29.04
N LYS A 169 10.55 -37.91 29.95
CA LYS A 169 10.45 -37.57 31.38
C LYS A 169 11.74 -37.92 32.14
N SER A 170 12.29 -37.00 32.95
CA SER A 170 13.11 -37.30 34.15
C SER A 170 13.38 -36.05 35.03
N PRO A 171 13.69 -36.21 36.33
CA PRO A 171 13.13 -35.36 37.38
C PRO A 171 14.06 -34.29 38.00
N SER A 172 13.41 -33.19 38.41
CA SER A 172 13.58 -32.37 39.62
C SER A 172 14.79 -32.59 40.55
N LYS A 173 15.59 -31.52 40.76
CA LYS A 173 16.18 -31.16 42.06
C LYS A 173 16.79 -29.74 42.10
N GLY A 174 16.46 -28.99 43.17
CA GLY A 174 17.29 -27.93 43.80
C GLY A 174 17.26 -26.54 43.16
N SER A 175 16.49 -25.58 43.67
CA SER A 175 16.80 -24.67 44.80
C SER A 175 17.94 -23.68 44.52
N SER A 176 17.62 -22.39 44.31
CA SER A 176 17.93 -21.28 45.24
C SER A 176 18.08 -19.88 44.58
N LYS A 177 17.43 -18.92 45.24
CA LYS A 177 17.77 -17.49 45.44
C LYS A 177 17.91 -16.50 44.27
N SER A 178 16.96 -15.56 44.25
CA SER A 178 17.07 -14.17 43.76
C SER A 178 18.23 -13.42 44.43
N PRO A 179 18.77 -12.37 43.77
CA PRO A 179 18.30 -11.03 44.13
C PRO A 179 18.19 -10.00 42.97
N SER A 180 17.12 -9.21 43.09
CA SER A 180 16.99 -7.78 42.78
C SER A 180 18.27 -6.99 42.41
N SER A 181 18.24 -6.37 41.23
CA SER A 181 18.72 -4.98 41.04
C SER A 181 18.18 -4.34 39.75
N SER A 182 17.21 -3.44 39.89
CA SER A 182 17.07 -2.24 39.04
C SER A 182 18.09 -1.19 39.53
N PRO A 183 18.32 -0.02 38.88
CA PRO A 183 17.82 0.52 37.60
C PRO A 183 18.93 1.12 36.71
N LYS A 184 18.60 1.56 35.48
CA LYS A 184 19.08 2.85 34.91
C LYS A 184 18.43 3.17 33.56
N LYS A 185 17.64 4.24 33.55
CA LYS A 185 17.32 5.03 32.34
C LYS A 185 18.57 5.77 31.87
N PRO A 186 18.78 5.90 30.55
CA PRO A 186 19.36 7.10 29.98
C PRO A 186 18.38 7.86 29.09
N ARG A 187 18.35 9.16 29.39
CA ARG A 187 17.99 10.36 28.63
C ARG A 187 17.56 10.23 27.16
N SER A 188 16.47 10.97 26.91
CA SER A 188 16.03 11.58 25.66
C SER A 188 17.16 12.19 24.81
N PHE A 189 17.11 11.93 23.50
CA PHE A 189 17.57 12.86 22.48
C PHE A 189 16.35 13.42 21.75
N ILE A 190 16.28 14.74 21.75
CA ILE A 190 15.36 15.55 20.95
C ILE A 190 15.92 15.58 19.52
N ALA A 191 15.06 15.38 18.53
CA ALA A 191 15.24 15.83 17.16
C ALA A 191 14.04 16.72 16.82
#